data_AF-A0A0N1MWF4-F1
#
_entry.id   AF-A0A0N1MWF4-F1
#
_cell.length_a   1.000
_cell.length_b   1.000
_cell.length_c   1.000
_cell.angle_alpha   90.00
_cell.angle_beta   90.00
_cell.angle_gamma   90.00
#
_symmetry.space_group_name_H-M   'P 1'
#
loop_
_entity.id
_entity.type
_entity.pdbx_description
1 polymer ?
#
loop_
_entity_poly.entity_id
_entity_poly.type
_entity_poly.pdbx_seq_one_letter_code
_entity_poly.pdbx_strand_id
1 'polypeptide(L)'
;MNATGAIPQAGGIELVGGAADDGDWQSAILADLAARGFSRSERADYLVQLTTARLPGGTGLFAPQDKADEKTWLVPPTRSRSAELRVYTLVISQRETGRELYRLVGQEPVKQGRPGVEGQLLQAFLTQLGGSTATATARP
;
A
#
# COMPACT_ATOMS: atom_id res chain seq x y z
N MET A 1 -1.44 4.75 -8.19
CA MET A 1 -0.64 4.56 -6.96
C MET A 1 -0.70 5.83 -6.15
N ASN A 2 -0.65 5.73 -4.82
CA ASN A 2 -0.64 6.89 -3.93
C ASN A 2 0.36 6.66 -2.78
N ALA A 3 1.29 7.60 -2.58
CA ALA A 3 2.25 7.59 -1.49
C ALA A 3 1.99 8.80 -0.57
N THR A 4 2.09 8.62 0.73
CA THR A 4 1.91 9.69 1.72
C THR A 4 2.99 9.59 2.78
N GLY A 5 3.52 10.74 3.21
CA GLY A 5 4.64 10.80 4.16
C GLY A 5 5.99 10.52 3.50
N ALA A 6 6.99 10.24 4.33
CA ALA A 6 8.36 9.99 3.90
C ALA A 6 8.85 8.67 4.48
N ILE A 7 9.53 7.86 3.66
CA ILE A 7 10.18 6.64 4.13
C ILE A 7 11.18 7.05 5.22
N PRO A 8 11.11 6.46 6.42
CA PRO A 8 12.03 6.80 7.49
C PRO A 8 13.46 6.35 7.18
N GLN A 9 14.40 6.74 8.02
CA GLN A 9 15.76 6.22 7.93
C GLN A 9 15.79 4.71 8.19
N ALA A 10 16.82 4.05 7.65
CA ALA A 10 17.09 2.64 7.90
C ALA A 10 17.07 2.30 9.40
N GLY A 11 16.56 1.13 9.75
CA GLY A 11 16.40 0.71 11.14
C GLY A 11 15.71 -0.65 11.28
N GLY A 12 15.54 -1.07 12.54
CA GLY A 12 14.85 -2.30 12.88
C GLY A 12 13.36 -2.22 12.56
N ILE A 13 12.80 -3.26 11.94
CA ILE A 13 11.38 -3.37 11.62
C ILE A 13 10.76 -4.62 12.26
N GLU A 14 9.55 -4.47 12.77
CA GLU A 14 8.67 -5.57 13.13
C GLU A 14 7.51 -5.61 12.13
N LEU A 15 7.17 -6.79 11.59
CA LEU A 15 5.95 -6.90 10.80
C LEU A 15 4.75 -7.08 11.72
N VAL A 16 3.72 -6.28 11.49
CA VAL A 16 2.46 -6.34 12.22
C VAL A 16 1.31 -6.68 11.27
N GLY A 17 0.39 -7.53 11.73
CA GLY A 17 -0.88 -7.78 11.04
C GLY A 17 -0.79 -8.58 9.73
N GLY A 18 0.11 -9.55 9.63
CA GLY A 18 0.14 -10.49 8.50
C GLY A 18 -0.98 -11.52 8.60
N ALA A 19 -1.89 -11.56 7.62
CA ALA A 19 -2.65 -12.77 7.35
C ALA A 19 -1.68 -13.89 6.90
N ALA A 20 -1.98 -15.13 7.25
CA ALA A 20 -1.14 -16.32 7.06
C ALA A 20 -0.77 -16.68 5.59
N ASP A 21 -1.02 -15.79 4.63
CA ASP A 21 -0.55 -15.93 3.25
C ASP A 21 0.73 -15.10 3.09
N ASP A 22 1.86 -15.71 3.47
CA ASP A 22 3.22 -15.32 3.07
C ASP A 22 3.38 -15.47 1.54
N GLY A 23 2.69 -14.63 0.77
CA GLY A 23 2.77 -14.62 -0.68
C GLY A 23 4.05 -13.97 -1.19
N ASP A 24 4.50 -14.36 -2.39
CA ASP A 24 5.72 -13.86 -3.07
C ASP A 24 5.87 -12.33 -3.07
N TRP A 25 4.76 -11.60 -3.05
CA TRP A 25 4.73 -10.14 -3.02
C TRP A 25 5.27 -9.53 -1.72
N GLN A 26 4.97 -10.13 -0.56
CA GLN A 26 5.44 -9.67 0.74
C GLN A 26 6.94 -9.85 0.84
N SER A 27 7.44 -11.01 0.41
CA SER A 27 8.87 -11.30 0.31
C SER A 27 9.61 -10.30 -0.60
N ALA A 28 9.02 -9.95 -1.75
CA ALA A 28 9.61 -8.97 -2.66
C ALA A 28 9.71 -7.57 -2.04
N ILE A 29 8.67 -7.10 -1.34
CA ILE A 29 8.70 -5.80 -0.65
C ILE A 29 9.70 -5.82 0.50
N LEU A 30 9.76 -6.91 1.28
CA LEU A 30 10.72 -7.05 2.36
C LEU A 30 12.17 -7.07 1.85
N ALA A 31 12.43 -7.72 0.70
CA ALA A 31 13.74 -7.72 0.07
C ALA A 31 14.14 -6.30 -0.37
N ASP A 32 13.21 -5.52 -0.92
CA ASP A 32 13.46 -4.13 -1.30
C ASP A 32 13.70 -3.22 -0.07
N LEU A 33 12.95 -3.43 1.02
CA LEU A 33 13.22 -2.76 2.30
C LEU A 33 14.59 -3.14 2.87
N ALA A 34 14.96 -4.43 2.78
CA ALA A 34 16.28 -4.91 3.23
C ALA A 34 17.42 -4.28 2.44
N ALA A 35 17.28 -4.13 1.12
CA ALA A 35 18.23 -3.43 0.26
C ALA A 35 18.43 -1.94 0.66
N ARG A 36 17.48 -1.37 1.42
CA ARG A 36 17.54 0.02 1.94
C ARG A 36 18.03 0.11 3.39
N GLY A 37 18.48 -1.00 3.96
CA GLY A 37 19.00 -1.05 5.33
C GLY A 37 17.96 -1.29 6.42
N PHE A 38 16.71 -1.63 6.07
CA PHE A 38 15.76 -2.10 7.06
C PHE A 38 16.02 -3.58 7.39
N SER A 39 15.97 -3.95 8.66
CA SER A 39 16.21 -5.34 9.08
C SER A 39 15.20 -5.77 10.13
N ARG A 40 14.86 -7.07 10.14
CA ARG A 40 13.97 -7.60 11.19
C ARG A 40 14.66 -7.51 12.55
N SER A 41 13.98 -6.99 13.57
CA SER A 41 14.52 -6.85 14.92
C SER A 41 13.43 -7.03 15.98
N GLU A 42 13.75 -7.70 17.08
CA GLU A 42 12.89 -7.76 18.28
C GLU A 42 12.81 -6.41 19.00
N ARG A 43 13.85 -5.57 18.84
CA ARG A 43 13.87 -4.17 19.25
C ARG A 43 13.74 -3.31 18.00
N ALA A 44 12.59 -3.42 17.33
CA ALA A 44 12.34 -2.64 16.12
C ALA A 44 12.16 -1.15 16.45
N ASP A 45 12.59 -0.29 15.55
CA ASP A 45 12.30 1.15 15.57
C ASP A 45 10.91 1.42 14.97
N TYR A 46 10.51 0.58 14.01
CA TYR A 46 9.29 0.75 13.23
C TYR A 46 8.41 -0.49 13.20
N LEU A 47 7.10 -0.25 13.10
CA LEU A 47 6.11 -1.26 12.76
C LEU A 47 5.81 -1.16 11.27
N VAL A 48 5.90 -2.29 10.58
CA VAL A 48 5.62 -2.39 9.14
C VAL A 48 4.39 -3.26 8.96
N GLN A 49 3.36 -2.69 8.36
CA GLN A 49 2.13 -3.42 8.03
C GLN A 49 2.05 -3.59 6.51
N LEU A 50 1.89 -4.84 6.09
CA LEU A 50 1.72 -5.23 4.70
C LEU A 50 0.35 -5.89 4.57
N THR A 51 -0.52 -5.31 3.74
CA THR A 51 -1.85 -5.88 3.49
C THR A 51 -2.15 -6.00 2.01
N THR A 52 -2.87 -7.05 1.67
CA THR A 52 -3.48 -7.27 0.36
C THR A 52 -4.98 -7.42 0.52
N ALA A 53 -5.75 -6.78 -0.35
CA ALA A 53 -7.21 -6.88 -0.35
C ALA A 53 -7.75 -6.99 -1.78
N ARG A 54 -8.88 -7.68 -1.93
CA ARG A 54 -9.70 -7.65 -3.15
C ARG A 54 -10.99 -6.93 -2.82
N LEU A 55 -11.22 -5.80 -3.47
CA LEU A 55 -12.43 -5.00 -3.31
C LEU A 55 -13.36 -5.22 -4.52
N PRO A 56 -14.69 -5.25 -4.33
CA PRO A 56 -15.62 -5.32 -5.45
C PRO A 56 -15.47 -4.08 -6.34
N GLY A 57 -15.25 -4.31 -7.64
CA GLY A 57 -15.18 -3.25 -8.64
C GLY A 57 -16.56 -2.61 -8.88
N GLY A 58 -16.57 -1.35 -9.33
CA GLY A 58 -17.82 -0.63 -9.63
C GLY A 58 -18.66 -0.22 -8.42
N THR A 59 -18.29 -0.61 -7.19
CA THR A 59 -18.97 -0.16 -5.97
C THR A 59 -18.35 1.14 -5.46
N GLY A 60 -19.20 2.11 -5.13
CA GLY A 60 -18.82 3.33 -4.44
C GLY A 60 -19.40 3.31 -3.02
N LEU A 61 -18.81 4.06 -2.11
CA LEU A 61 -19.38 4.28 -0.79
C LEU A 61 -20.30 5.50 -0.86
N PHE A 62 -21.60 5.27 -0.82
CA PHE A 62 -22.59 6.35 -0.76
C PHE A 62 -22.54 7.03 0.62
N ALA A 63 -22.64 8.36 0.66
CA ALA A 63 -22.65 9.09 1.93
C ALA A 63 -24.02 8.94 2.61
N PRO A 64 -24.12 8.34 3.80
CA PRO A 64 -25.40 8.28 4.49
C PRO A 64 -25.60 9.58 5.27
N GLN A 65 -26.32 10.56 4.70
CA GLN A 65 -26.93 11.65 5.46
C GLN A 65 -28.26 12.12 4.84
N ASP A 66 -29.20 12.53 5.69
CA ASP A 66 -30.57 13.02 5.37
C ASP A 66 -30.63 14.25 4.44
N LYS A 67 -29.47 14.78 4.02
CA LYS A 67 -29.34 15.93 3.10
C LYS A 67 -28.36 15.66 1.95
N ALA A 68 -27.98 14.40 1.71
CA ALA A 68 -27.20 14.03 0.54
C ALA A 68 -28.15 14.00 -0.68
N ASP A 69 -27.95 14.96 -1.58
CA ASP A 69 -28.40 14.86 -2.96
C ASP A 69 -27.88 13.56 -3.60
N GLU A 70 -28.62 13.00 -4.56
CA GLU A 70 -28.39 11.68 -5.22
C GLU A 70 -26.97 11.49 -5.82
N LYS A 71 -26.12 12.51 -5.77
CA LYS A 71 -24.78 12.58 -6.33
C LYS A 71 -23.66 12.57 -5.28
N THR A 72 -23.98 12.53 -3.99
CA THR A 72 -22.97 12.66 -2.93
C THR A 72 -22.39 11.32 -2.51
N TRP A 73 -21.21 11.01 -3.05
CA TRP A 73 -20.41 9.80 -2.79
C TRP A 73 -19.24 10.11 -1.87
N LEU A 74 -19.05 9.31 -0.80
CA LEU A 74 -17.82 9.35 0.01
C LEU A 74 -16.63 8.75 -0.76
N VAL A 75 -16.91 7.71 -1.54
CA VAL A 75 -15.98 7.13 -2.50
C VAL A 75 -16.78 6.88 -3.78
N PRO A 76 -16.49 7.56 -4.90
CA PRO A 76 -17.25 7.38 -6.12
C PRO A 76 -17.04 5.97 -6.68
N PRO A 77 -18.09 5.33 -7.24
CA PRO A 77 -17.94 4.06 -7.93
C PRO A 77 -16.99 4.22 -9.11
N THR A 78 -16.07 3.27 -9.25
CA THR A 78 -15.12 3.32 -10.36
C THR A 78 -15.84 3.04 -11.69
N ARG A 79 -15.53 3.78 -12.76
CA ARG A 79 -16.09 3.53 -14.11
C ARG A 79 -15.51 2.27 -14.79
N SER A 80 -14.70 1.49 -14.07
CA SER A 80 -14.06 0.30 -14.61
C SER A 80 -15.08 -0.82 -14.79
N ARG A 81 -14.99 -1.57 -15.90
CA ARG A 81 -15.76 -2.81 -16.10
C ARG A 81 -15.20 -4.01 -15.32
N SER A 82 -14.11 -3.82 -14.58
CA SER A 82 -13.53 -4.87 -13.74
C SER A 82 -14.45 -5.22 -12.58
N ALA A 83 -14.69 -6.51 -12.37
CA ALA A 83 -15.49 -7.02 -11.26
C ALA A 83 -14.78 -6.89 -9.90
N GLU A 84 -13.45 -6.81 -9.89
CA GLU A 84 -12.64 -6.72 -8.66
C GLU A 84 -11.49 -5.72 -8.83
N LEU A 85 -11.03 -5.15 -7.71
CA LEU A 85 -9.85 -4.32 -7.57
C LEU A 85 -8.91 -4.97 -6.56
N ARG A 86 -7.67 -5.27 -6.98
CA ARG A 86 -6.61 -5.72 -6.07
C ARG A 86 -5.91 -4.50 -5.48
N VAL A 87 -5.71 -4.49 -4.17
CA VAL A 87 -5.08 -3.40 -3.43
C VAL A 87 -3.92 -3.94 -2.61
N TYR A 88 -2.74 -3.34 -2.77
CA TYR A 88 -1.59 -3.54 -1.90
C TYR A 88 -1.37 -2.29 -1.06
N THR A 89 -1.15 -2.48 0.23
CA THR A 89 -0.83 -1.39 1.14
C THR A 89 0.40 -1.73 1.97
N LEU A 90 1.35 -0.81 1.97
CA LEU A 90 2.48 -0.75 2.90
C LEU A 90 2.26 0.44 3.83
N VAL A 91 2.37 0.21 5.12
CA VAL A 91 2.42 1.28 6.14
C VAL A 91 3.67 1.08 6.98
N ILE A 92 4.41 2.17 7.22
CA ILE A 92 5.53 2.22 8.16
C ILE A 92 5.17 3.22 9.25
N SER A 93 5.16 2.76 10.51
CA SER A 93 4.80 3.56 11.68
C SER A 93 5.91 3.52 12.72
N GLN A 94 6.03 4.55 13.55
CA GLN A 94 6.90 4.53 14.73
C GLN A 94 6.42 3.47 15.72
N ARG A 95 7.33 2.66 16.27
CA ARG A 95 6.97 1.67 17.29
C ARG A 95 6.42 2.30 18.55
N GLU A 96 7.08 3.33 19.06
CA GLU A 96 6.76 3.91 20.38
C GLU A 96 5.40 4.60 20.40
N THR A 97 5.07 5.32 19.33
CA THR A 97 3.88 6.20 19.29
C THR A 97 2.75 5.64 18.43
N GLY A 98 3.02 4.64 17.59
CA GLY A 98 2.10 4.17 16.54
C GLY A 98 1.87 5.18 15.42
N ARG A 99 2.60 6.31 15.40
CA ARG A 99 2.43 7.35 14.39
C ARG A 99 2.86 6.84 13.01
N GLU A 100 1.96 6.94 12.04
CA GLU A 100 2.26 6.66 10.64
C GLU A 100 3.27 7.67 10.09
N LEU A 101 4.36 7.16 9.51
CA LEU A 101 5.41 7.93 8.87
C LEU A 101 5.34 7.86 7.35
N TYR A 102 4.97 6.68 6.84
CA TYR A 102 4.90 6.42 5.41
C TYR A 102 3.76 5.46 5.10
N ARG A 103 3.07 5.73 4.00
CA ARG A 103 2.07 4.84 3.42
C ARG A 103 2.21 4.81 1.91
N LEU A 104 2.15 3.61 1.36
CA LEU A 104 2.08 3.39 -0.08
C LEU A 104 0.91 2.48 -0.40
N VAL A 105 0.02 2.95 -1.27
CA VAL A 105 -1.15 2.21 -1.75
C VAL A 105 -1.05 2.02 -3.25
N GLY A 106 -0.99 0.76 -3.65
CA GLY A 106 -1.11 0.31 -5.03
C GLY A 106 -2.50 -0.27 -5.28
N GLN A 107 -3.10 0.04 -6.43
CA GLN A 107 -4.39 -0.50 -6.83
C GLN A 107 -4.36 -0.93 -8.29
N GLU A 108 -4.96 -2.07 -8.59
CA GLU A 108 -5.07 -2.60 -9.95
C GLU A 108 -6.44 -3.24 -10.18
N PRO A 109 -7.16 -2.87 -11.25
CA PRO A 109 -8.37 -3.55 -11.66
C PRO A 109 -8.06 -4.99 -12.13
N VAL A 110 -8.72 -5.98 -11.52
CA VAL A 110 -8.62 -7.37 -11.95
C VAL A 110 -9.49 -7.55 -13.22
N LYS A 111 -8.90 -8.01 -14.31
CA LYS A 111 -9.61 -8.32 -15.56
C LYS A 111 -9.77 -9.83 -15.67
N GLN A 112 -11.02 -10.32 -15.59
CA GLN A 112 -11.30 -11.74 -15.82
C GLN A 112 -10.96 -12.13 -17.27
N GLY A 113 -10.27 -13.26 -17.46
CA GLY A 113 -10.00 -13.84 -18.78
C GLY A 113 -8.76 -13.34 -19.52
N ARG A 114 -7.91 -12.50 -18.90
CA ARG A 114 -6.57 -12.18 -19.44
C ARG A 114 -5.47 -12.72 -18.53
N PRO A 115 -4.87 -13.87 -18.86
CA PRO A 115 -3.65 -14.31 -18.18
C PRO A 115 -2.52 -13.33 -18.52
N GLY A 116 -1.80 -12.82 -17.50
CA GLY A 116 -0.55 -12.07 -17.72
C GLY A 116 -0.48 -10.63 -17.18
N VAL A 117 -1.45 -10.15 -16.39
CA VAL A 117 -1.30 -8.85 -15.69
C VAL A 117 -0.87 -9.04 -14.22
N GLU A 118 -0.85 -10.28 -13.73
CA GLU A 118 -0.38 -10.59 -12.38
C GLU A 118 1.10 -10.19 -12.24
N GLY A 119 1.37 -9.21 -11.38
CA GLY A 119 2.73 -8.70 -11.12
C GLY A 119 3.00 -7.27 -11.59
N GLN A 120 2.17 -6.68 -12.46
CA GLN A 120 2.34 -5.26 -12.84
C GLN A 120 2.16 -4.33 -11.64
N LEU A 121 1.16 -4.61 -10.79
CA LEU A 121 0.96 -3.85 -9.57
C LEU A 121 2.17 -3.96 -8.63
N LEU A 122 2.72 -5.16 -8.45
CA LEU A 122 3.90 -5.36 -7.59
C LEU A 122 5.11 -4.60 -8.13
N GLN A 123 5.40 -4.69 -9.43
CA GLN A 123 6.51 -3.94 -10.02
C GLN A 123 6.34 -2.42 -9.89
N ALA A 124 5.14 -1.90 -10.15
CA ALA A 124 4.85 -0.48 -9.95
C ALA A 124 5.02 -0.09 -8.48
N PHE A 125 4.61 -0.97 -7.55
CA PHE A 125 4.79 -0.79 -6.11
C PHE A 125 6.25 -0.66 -5.72
N LEU A 126 7.09 -1.59 -6.18
CA LEU A 126 8.53 -1.58 -5.94
C LEU A 126 9.20 -0.35 -6.58
N THR A 127 8.77 0.03 -7.78
CA THR A 127 9.29 1.22 -8.47
C THR A 127 8.97 2.51 -7.71
N GLN A 128 7.73 2.65 -7.21
CA GLN A 128 7.32 3.82 -6.43
C GLN A 128 8.05 3.88 -5.08
N LEU A 129 8.25 2.73 -4.44
CA LEU A 129 9.09 2.62 -3.24
C LEU A 129 10.53 3.06 -3.58
N GLY A 130 11.04 2.63 -4.76
CA GLY A 130 12.30 3.04 -5.41
C GLY A 130 12.47 4.54 -5.55
N GLY A 131 11.50 5.21 -6.16
CA GLY A 131 11.59 6.64 -6.47
C GLY A 131 11.41 7.57 -5.27
N SER A 132 10.81 7.11 -4.17
CA SER A 132 10.50 7.96 -3.02
C SER A 132 11.74 8.48 -2.27
N THR A 133 12.93 7.89 -2.48
CA THR A 133 14.19 8.34 -1.88
C THR A 133 14.85 9.50 -2.64
N ALA A 134 14.49 9.74 -3.91
CA ALA A 134 15.08 10.82 -4.71
C ALA A 134 14.60 12.22 -4.27
N THR A 135 13.45 12.32 -3.61
CA THR A 135 12.83 13.61 -3.26
C THR A 135 13.27 14.17 -1.90
N ALA A 136 14.03 13.41 -1.10
CA ALA A 136 14.46 13.85 0.24
C ALA A 136 15.78 14.66 0.24
N THR A 137 16.47 14.79 -0.89
CA THR A 137 17.83 15.39 -0.96
C THR A 137 17.88 16.80 -1.56
N ALA A 138 16.75 17.47 -1.76
CA ALA A 138 16.74 18.83 -2.33
C ALA A 138 16.30 19.87 -1.29
N ARG A 139 17.25 20.36 -0.50
CA ARG A 139 17.21 21.75 -0.03
C ARG A 139 18.63 22.28 0.23
N PRO A 140 19.11 23.28 -0.55
CA PRO A 140 20.25 24.09 -0.16
C PRO A 140 19.90 25.01 1.03
#